data_AF-A0A136LME7-F1
#
_entry.id   AF-A0A136LME7-F1
#
_cell.length_a   1.000
_cell.length_b   1.000
_cell.length_c   1.000
_cell.angle_alpha   90.00
_cell.angle_beta   90.00
_cell.angle_gamma   90.00
#
_symmetry.space_group_name_H-M   'P 1'
#
loop_
_entity.id
_entity.type
_entity.pdbx_description
1 polymer ?
#
loop_
_entity_poly.entity_id
_entity_poly.type
_entity_poly.pdbx_seq_one_letter_code
_entity_poly.pdbx_strand_id
1 'polypeptide(L)'
;MATFGYRSDFMSTAHNPHTELNSIQVSLLRLFNRPMSEEESLQLKRLLVNHYAGALNEEIKKVVAEKNYTQRDFDDMLNSNS
;
A
#
# COMPACT_ATOMS: atom_id res chain seq x y z
N MET A 1 38.62 -55.00 12.08
CA MET A 1 38.66 -53.59 11.62
C MET A 1 37.25 -53.04 11.71
N ALA A 2 37.05 -52.06 12.60
CA ALA A 2 35.76 -51.41 12.82
C ALA A 2 35.76 -50.06 12.10
N THR A 3 34.74 -49.80 11.29
CA THR A 3 34.34 -48.43 10.91
C THR A 3 32.84 -48.34 10.99
N PHE A 4 32.39 -47.77 12.10
CA PHE A 4 31.04 -47.25 12.31
C PHE A 4 30.80 -46.09 11.35
N GLY A 5 29.75 -46.18 10.53
CA GLY A 5 29.22 -45.07 9.76
C GLY A 5 27.77 -44.83 10.17
N TYR A 6 27.54 -44.03 11.20
CA TYR A 6 26.22 -43.48 11.48
C TYR A 6 25.86 -42.47 10.39
N ARG A 7 25.08 -42.89 9.39
CA ARG A 7 24.33 -41.94 8.57
C ARG A 7 22.96 -41.75 9.23
N SER A 8 22.87 -40.67 9.98
CA SER A 8 21.63 -40.10 10.49
C SER A 8 20.77 -39.70 9.27
N ASP A 9 19.91 -40.60 8.82
CA ASP A 9 18.79 -40.23 7.97
C ASP A 9 17.79 -39.47 8.84
N PHE A 10 18.07 -38.18 9.02
CA PHE A 10 17.10 -37.21 9.50
C PHE A 10 15.96 -37.24 8.49
N MET A 11 14.86 -37.92 8.84
CA MET A 11 13.63 -37.86 8.07
C MET A 11 13.23 -36.39 8.01
N SER A 12 13.50 -35.78 6.86
CA SER A 12 13.05 -34.44 6.50
C SER A 12 11.52 -34.49 6.55
N THR A 13 10.94 -34.02 7.65
CA THR A 13 9.52 -33.68 7.67
C THR A 13 9.38 -32.56 6.66
N ALA A 14 8.95 -32.90 5.44
CA ALA A 14 8.51 -31.93 4.47
C ALA A 14 7.33 -31.19 5.12
N HIS A 15 7.63 -30.10 5.78
CA HIS A 15 6.66 -29.08 6.14
C HIS A 15 6.15 -28.58 4.80
N ASN A 16 5.06 -29.16 4.32
CA ASN A 16 4.38 -28.71 3.12
C ASN A 16 3.63 -27.45 3.57
N PRO A 17 4.15 -26.23 3.33
CA PRO A 17 3.40 -25.04 3.70
C PRO A 17 2.10 -25.11 2.91
N HIS A 18 0.97 -25.20 3.61
CA HIS A 18 -0.34 -25.21 3.00
C HIS A 18 -0.44 -24.07 1.98
N THR A 19 -0.32 -24.42 0.70
CA THR A 19 -0.29 -23.49 -0.44
C THR A 19 -1.71 -23.19 -0.93
N GLU A 20 -2.68 -23.96 -0.43
CA GLU A 20 -4.09 -23.83 -0.75
C GLU A 20 -4.79 -22.92 0.27
N LEU A 21 -5.56 -21.98 -0.26
CA LEU A 21 -6.39 -21.10 0.54
C LEU A 21 -7.58 -21.86 1.11
N ASN A 22 -7.84 -21.68 2.40
CA ASN A 22 -9.05 -22.23 3.03
C ASN A 22 -10.32 -21.50 2.53
N SER A 23 -11.48 -22.09 2.79
CA SER A 23 -12.78 -21.58 2.30
C SER A 23 -13.08 -20.13 2.69
N ILE A 24 -12.62 -19.69 3.87
CA ILE A 24 -12.78 -18.30 4.33
C ILE A 24 -11.87 -17.37 3.52
N GLN A 25 -10.61 -17.75 3.32
CA GLN A 25 -9.65 -16.97 2.53
C GLN A 25 -10.12 -16.81 1.07
N VAL A 26 -10.67 -17.86 0.47
CA VAL A 26 -11.29 -17.79 -0.86
C VAL A 26 -12.51 -16.86 -0.86
N SER A 27 -13.32 -16.89 0.21
CA SER A 27 -14.50 -16.02 0.33
C SER A 27 -14.11 -14.54 0.46
N LEU A 28 -13.04 -14.23 1.19
CA LEU A 28 -12.46 -12.88 1.27
C LEU A 28 -11.98 -12.40 -0.09
N LEU A 29 -11.26 -13.24 -0.86
CA LEU A 29 -10.85 -12.88 -2.21
C LEU A 29 -12.04 -12.62 -3.13
N ARG A 30 -13.14 -13.37 -2.99
CA ARG A 30 -14.38 -13.13 -3.77
C ARG A 30 -15.06 -11.82 -3.41
N LEU A 31 -15.01 -11.41 -2.14
CA LEU A 31 -15.52 -10.10 -1.70
C LEU A 31 -14.72 -8.95 -2.32
N PHE A 32 -13.38 -9.09 -2.39
CA PHE A 32 -12.52 -8.11 -3.06
C PHE A 32 -12.64 -8.15 -4.59
N ASN A 33 -12.92 -9.32 -5.16
CA ASN A 33 -13.06 -9.52 -6.61
C ASN A 33 -14.47 -9.16 -7.12
N ARG A 34 -15.24 -8.37 -6.38
CA ARG A 34 -16.54 -7.91 -6.87
C ARG A 34 -16.30 -6.86 -7.96
N PRO A 35 -16.70 -7.11 -9.22
CA PRO A 35 -16.51 -6.12 -10.27
C PRO A 35 -17.31 -4.86 -9.91
N MET A 36 -16.63 -3.72 -9.88
CA MET A 36 -17.30 -2.42 -9.83
C MET A 36 -17.67 -2.03 -11.26
N SER A 37 -18.87 -1.50 -11.45
CA SER A 37 -19.21 -0.80 -12.68
C SER A 37 -18.26 0.38 -12.91
N GLU A 38 -18.21 0.87 -14.14
CA GLU A 38 -17.42 2.06 -14.48
C GLU A 38 -17.87 3.28 -13.65
N GLU A 39 -19.17 3.40 -13.40
CA GLU A 39 -19.75 4.47 -12.58
C GLU A 39 -19.34 4.36 -11.10
N GLU A 40 -19.45 3.17 -10.49
CA GLU A 40 -18.99 2.95 -9.11
C GLU A 40 -17.48 3.22 -8.98
N SER A 41 -16.71 2.81 -9.99
CA SER A 41 -15.26 3.08 -10.06
C SER A 41 -14.96 4.58 -10.15
N LEU A 42 -15.72 5.32 -10.95
CA LEU A 42 -15.59 6.77 -11.07
C LEU A 42 -15.95 7.49 -9.78
N GLN A 43 -17.03 7.07 -9.11
CA GLN A 43 -17.44 7.60 -7.82
C GLN A 43 -16.37 7.38 -6.74
N LEU A 44 -15.79 6.18 -6.67
CA LEU A 44 -14.71 5.88 -5.74
C LEU A 44 -13.47 6.74 -6.02
N LYS A 45 -13.07 6.88 -7.30
CA LYS A 45 -11.97 7.77 -7.69
C LYS A 45 -12.21 9.21 -7.24
N ARG A 46 -13.42 9.74 -7.45
CA ARG A 46 -13.78 11.10 -7.02
C ARG A 46 -13.69 11.25 -5.50
N LEU A 47 -14.19 10.28 -4.75
CA LEU A 47 -14.11 10.28 -3.29
C LEU A 47 -12.64 10.35 -2.83
N LEU A 48 -11.78 9.52 -3.40
CA LEU A 48 -10.36 9.48 -3.08
C LEU A 48 -9.67 10.81 -3.43
N VAL A 49 -9.89 11.34 -4.63
CA VAL A 49 -9.32 12.62 -5.08
C VAL A 49 -9.75 13.76 -4.14
N ASN A 50 -11.03 13.85 -3.80
CA ASN A 50 -11.54 14.90 -2.92
C ASN A 50 -10.92 14.80 -1.52
N HIS A 51 -10.79 13.59 -0.98
CA HIS A 51 -10.17 13.36 0.33
C HIS A 51 -8.70 13.78 0.34
N TYR A 52 -7.91 13.31 -0.64
CA TYR A 52 -6.49 13.60 -0.69
C TYR A 52 -6.20 15.07 -1.05
N ALA A 53 -7.03 15.72 -1.87
CA ALA A 53 -6.91 17.15 -2.12
C ALA A 53 -7.17 17.97 -0.85
N GLY A 54 -8.15 17.57 -0.03
CA GLY A 54 -8.38 18.15 1.29
C GLY A 54 -7.19 17.97 2.23
N ALA A 55 -6.67 16.75 2.34
CA ALA A 55 -5.50 16.45 3.16
C ALA A 55 -4.26 17.26 2.72
N LEU A 56 -4.03 17.37 1.40
CA LEU A 56 -2.94 18.16 0.84
C LEU A 56 -3.06 19.64 1.21
N ASN A 57 -4.25 20.22 1.09
CA ASN A 57 -4.47 21.62 1.44
C ASN A 57 -4.19 21.89 2.92
N GLU A 58 -4.55 20.97 3.81
CA GLU A 58 -4.26 21.11 5.24
C GLU A 58 -2.75 21.01 5.53
N GLU A 59 -2.03 20.10 4.87
CA GLU A 59 -0.57 20.04 5.00
C GLU A 59 0.11 21.30 4.45
N ILE A 60 -0.35 21.84 3.32
CA ILE A 60 0.16 23.11 2.79
C ILE A 60 -0.04 24.24 3.79
N LYS A 61 -1.24 24.36 4.39
CA LYS A 61 -1.52 25.39 5.41
C LYS A 61 -0.59 25.27 6.61
N LYS A 62 -0.33 24.05 7.09
CA LYS A 62 0.62 23.81 8.19
C LYS A 62 2.02 24.29 7.81
N VAL A 63 2.53 23.88 6.65
CA VAL A 63 3.87 24.27 6.19
C VAL A 63 3.99 25.78 6.02
N VAL A 64 2.97 26.45 5.48
CA VAL A 64 2.94 27.91 5.36
C VAL A 64 2.99 28.59 6.72
N ALA A 65 2.19 28.11 7.68
CA ALA A 65 2.18 28.64 9.04
C ALA A 65 3.51 28.41 9.79
N GLU A 66 4.11 27.23 9.62
CA GLU A 66 5.38 26.86 10.27
C GLU A 66 6.57 27.62 9.69
N LYS A 67 6.58 27.85 8.37
CA LYS A 67 7.69 28.50 7.67
C LYS A 67 7.51 30.00 7.45
N ASN A 68 6.40 30.59 7.92
CA ASN A 68 6.03 31.99 7.68
C ASN A 68 6.12 32.39 6.21
N TYR A 69 5.77 31.48 5.29
CA TYR A 69 5.79 31.81 3.87
C TYR A 69 4.77 32.92 3.58
N THR A 70 5.24 33.98 2.95
CA THR A 70 4.44 35.11 2.50
C THR A 70 4.01 34.89 1.04
N GLN A 71 2.99 35.62 0.60
CA GLN A 71 2.56 35.62 -0.81
C GLN A 71 3.74 35.90 -1.76
N ARG A 72 4.66 36.78 -1.34
CA ARG A 72 5.87 37.13 -2.08
C ARG A 72 6.82 35.94 -2.24
N ASP A 73 6.94 35.08 -1.23
CA ASP A 73 7.80 33.88 -1.32
C ASP A 73 7.23 32.86 -2.32
N PHE A 74 5.90 32.78 -2.43
CA PHE A 74 5.24 31.97 -3.46
C PHE A 74 5.43 32.55 -4.86
N ASP A 75 5.27 33.87 -5.00
CA ASP A 75 5.46 34.57 -6.27
C ASP A 75 6.91 34.44 -6.75
N ASP A 76 7.89 34.55 -5.86
CA ASP A 76 9.32 34.34 -6.17
C ASP A 76 9.61 32.88 -6.58
N MET A 77 8.94 31.89 -5.98
CA MET A 77 9.10 30.47 -6.33
C MET A 77 8.48 30.11 -7.69
N LEU A 78 7.37 30.74 -8.07
CA LEU A 78 6.71 30.54 -9.36
C LEU A 78 7.46 31.23 -10.50
N ASN A 79 8.04 32.41 -10.24
CA ASN A 79 8.75 33.21 -11.24
C ASN A 79 10.23 32.83 -11.39
N SER A 80 10.82 32.05 -10.47
CA SER A 80 12.23 31.65 -10.52
C SER A 80 12.56 30.53 -11.53
N ASN A 81 11.55 29.93 -12.16
CA ASN A 81 11.72 28.96 -13.26
C ASN A 81 11.24 29.51 -14.63
N SER A 82 11.12 30.84 -14.79
CA SER A 82 10.85 31.52 -16.06
C SER A 82 12.11 32.12 -16.67
#